data_AF-A0A934DA46-F1
#
_entry.id   AF-A0A934DA46-F1
#
_cell.length_a   1.000
_cell.length_b   1.000
_cell.length_c   1.000
_cell.angle_alpha   90.00
_cell.angle_beta   90.00
_cell.angle_gamma   90.00
#
_symmetry.space_group_name_H-M   'P 1'
#
loop_
_entity.id
_entity.type
_entity.pdbx_description
1 polymer ?
#
loop_
_entity_poly.entity_id
_entity_poly.type
_entity_poly.pdbx_seq_one_letter_code
_entity_poly.pdbx_strand_id
1 'polypeptide(L)'
;MTENLLAKARARKIIINVGVKEALTDKKILESMSSQLAQITGQKPIATYARKAIAAFKLRKGDPIGLKVTLRGRRMNDFLTKLVSVVLPRVRDFKGVSPLGFDGRGNYTLGIKELLVFPEIDFAKIEKVRGLEVTFVTTAKNDEEGRRLLEEMGMPFSK
;
A
#
# COMPACT_ATOMS: atom_id res chain seq x y z
N MET A 1 5.87 -38.65 1.99
CA MET A 1 6.50 -37.50 2.68
C MET A 1 5.44 -36.43 2.80
N THR A 2 4.91 -36.19 3.98
CA THR A 2 3.94 -35.12 4.23
C THR A 2 4.60 -33.77 3.97
N GLU A 3 4.13 -33.03 2.96
CA GLU A 3 4.56 -31.66 2.70
C GLU A 3 4.37 -30.81 3.97
N ASN A 4 5.43 -30.12 4.39
CA ASN A 4 5.38 -29.24 5.54
C ASN A 4 4.59 -27.97 5.18
N LEU A 5 3.30 -27.93 5.52
CA LEU A 5 2.40 -26.80 5.27
C LEU A 5 2.92 -25.46 5.81
N LEU A 6 3.75 -25.46 6.87
CA LEU A 6 4.35 -24.25 7.44
C LEU A 6 5.50 -23.69 6.58
N ALA A 7 6.13 -24.53 5.76
CA ALA A 7 7.22 -24.13 4.88
C ALA A 7 6.72 -23.44 3.60
N LYS A 8 5.42 -23.53 3.29
CA LYS A 8 4.82 -22.90 2.11
C LYS A 8 4.79 -21.38 2.27
N ALA A 9 5.15 -20.67 1.21
CA ALA A 9 5.10 -19.20 1.19
C ALA A 9 3.66 -18.73 1.44
N ARG A 10 3.51 -17.69 2.28
CA ARG A 10 2.21 -17.10 2.61
C ARG A 10 2.30 -15.59 2.76
N ALA A 11 1.20 -14.89 2.50
CA ALA A 11 1.08 -13.47 2.78
C ALA A 11 1.00 -13.24 4.30
N ARG A 12 1.90 -12.41 4.84
CA ARG A 12 2.00 -12.13 6.27
C ARG A 12 1.21 -10.89 6.67
N LYS A 13 1.32 -9.83 5.87
CA LYS A 13 0.64 -8.54 6.09
C LYS A 13 0.69 -7.72 4.81
N ILE A 14 -0.24 -6.79 4.69
CA ILE A 14 -0.19 -5.71 3.70
C ILE A 14 0.02 -4.40 4.46
N ILE A 15 1.00 -3.61 4.02
CA ILE A 15 1.24 -2.28 4.56
C ILE A 15 0.84 -1.28 3.48
N ILE A 16 -0.02 -0.35 3.83
CA ILE A 16 -0.42 0.75 2.96
C ILE A 16 0.17 2.00 3.55
N ASN A 17 0.92 2.76 2.74
CA ASN A 17 1.60 3.95 3.20
C ASN A 17 1.39 5.13 2.24
N VAL A 18 1.30 6.32 2.80
CA VAL A 18 1.18 7.57 2.05
C VAL A 18 2.14 8.60 2.63
N GLY A 19 2.98 9.19 1.78
CA GLY A 19 3.75 10.38 2.11
C GLY A 19 2.90 11.63 1.95
N VAL A 20 2.86 12.47 2.98
CA VAL A 20 2.09 13.73 3.00
C VAL A 20 3.03 14.86 3.40
N LYS A 21 3.85 15.32 2.45
CA LYS A 21 4.87 16.36 2.73
C LYS A 21 4.24 17.70 3.13
N GLU A 22 3.05 17.99 2.62
CA GLU A 22 2.31 19.22 2.92
C GLU A 22 1.73 19.23 4.35
N ALA A 23 1.77 18.10 5.07
CA ALA A 23 1.38 18.05 6.48
C ALA A 23 2.26 18.94 7.38
N LEU A 24 3.46 19.30 6.91
CA LEU A 24 4.35 20.26 7.58
C LEU A 24 3.75 21.67 7.62
N THR A 25 2.98 22.04 6.59
CA THR A 25 2.35 23.37 6.46
C THR A 25 0.87 23.35 6.85
N ASP A 26 0.17 22.25 6.60
CA ASP A 26 -1.25 22.12 6.90
C ASP A 26 -1.59 20.75 7.49
N LYS A 27 -1.89 20.74 8.79
CA LYS A 27 -2.27 19.53 9.53
C LYS A 27 -3.61 18.94 9.09
N LYS A 28 -4.53 19.73 8.53
CA LYS A 28 -5.85 19.27 8.09
C LYS A 28 -5.74 18.26 6.95
N ILE A 29 -4.71 18.40 6.11
CA ILE A 29 -4.42 17.44 5.04
C ILE A 29 -4.17 16.04 5.61
N LEU A 30 -3.43 15.95 6.73
CA LEU A 30 -3.15 14.66 7.36
C LEU A 30 -4.43 14.03 7.93
N GLU A 31 -5.34 14.83 8.50
CA GLU A 31 -6.63 14.36 8.99
C GLU A 31 -7.54 13.88 7.87
N SER A 32 -7.62 14.64 6.76
CA SER A 32 -8.37 14.26 5.56
C SER A 32 -7.86 12.94 4.97
N MET A 33 -6.54 12.83 4.80
CA MET A 33 -5.91 11.60 4.31
C MET A 33 -6.10 10.42 5.26
N SER A 34 -6.14 10.68 6.58
CA SER A 34 -6.41 9.66 7.59
C SER A 34 -7.82 9.09 7.44
N SER A 35 -8.80 9.97 7.20
CA SER A 35 -10.19 9.59 6.94
C SER A 35 -10.32 8.76 5.65
N GLN A 36 -9.70 9.22 4.55
CA GLN A 36 -9.72 8.50 3.27
C GLN A 36 -9.09 7.11 3.37
N LEU A 37 -7.93 6.98 4.02
CA LEU A 37 -7.31 5.68 4.25
C LEU A 37 -8.16 4.78 5.16
N ALA A 38 -8.85 5.35 6.15
CA ALA A 38 -9.76 4.58 7.00
C ALA A 38 -10.97 4.06 6.19
N GLN A 39 -11.50 4.85 5.27
CA GLN A 39 -12.55 4.42 4.34
C GLN A 39 -12.07 3.29 3.42
N ILE A 40 -10.89 3.44 2.82
CA ILE A 40 -10.31 2.43 1.93
C ILE A 40 -10.00 1.12 2.68
N THR A 41 -9.48 1.20 3.91
CA THR A 41 -8.92 0.01 4.58
C THR A 41 -9.80 -0.56 5.69
N GLY A 42 -10.86 0.14 6.07
CA GLY A 42 -11.68 -0.17 7.26
C GLY A 42 -10.89 -0.09 8.57
N GLN A 43 -9.71 0.52 8.57
CA GLN A 43 -8.81 0.61 9.72
C GLN A 43 -8.22 2.02 9.86
N LYS A 44 -8.25 2.56 11.08
CA LYS A 44 -7.64 3.85 11.37
C LYS A 44 -6.13 3.80 11.11
N PRO A 45 -5.58 4.68 10.26
CA PRO A 45 -4.14 4.76 10.05
C PRO A 45 -3.42 5.39 11.25
N ILE A 46 -2.13 5.13 11.32
CA ILE A 46 -1.23 5.80 12.26
C ILE A 46 -0.34 6.80 11.52
N ALA A 47 -0.11 7.95 12.14
CA ALA A 47 0.83 8.95 11.63
C ALA A 47 2.26 8.41 11.66
N THR A 48 3.02 8.74 10.61
CA THR A 48 4.45 8.48 10.55
C THR A 48 5.21 9.78 10.77
N TYR A 49 6.26 9.71 11.57
CA TYR A 49 7.02 10.87 12.01
C TYR A 49 8.46 10.81 11.50
N ALA A 50 9.02 11.97 11.22
CA ALA A 50 10.41 12.10 10.81
C ALA A 50 11.37 11.67 11.93
N ARG A 51 12.27 10.73 11.62
CA ARG A 51 13.28 10.23 12.57
C ARG A 51 14.48 11.15 12.71
N LYS A 52 14.80 11.90 11.66
CA LYS A 52 15.96 12.79 11.54
C LYS A 52 15.51 14.12 10.96
N ALA A 53 16.21 15.20 11.33
CA ALA A 53 16.04 16.49 10.70
C ALA A 53 16.85 16.54 9.38
N ILE A 54 16.27 17.11 8.33
CA ILE A 54 16.92 17.27 7.02
C ILE A 54 16.58 18.66 6.49
N ALA A 55 17.58 19.55 6.46
CA ALA A 55 17.39 20.96 6.12
C ALA A 55 16.85 21.16 4.70
N ALA A 56 17.34 20.38 3.72
CA ALA A 56 16.88 20.45 2.32
C ALA A 56 15.37 20.19 2.16
N PHE A 57 14.77 19.41 3.05
CA PHE A 57 13.33 19.13 3.06
C PHE A 57 12.56 20.00 4.07
N LYS A 58 13.21 20.97 4.71
CA LYS A 58 12.67 21.79 5.80
C LYS A 58 12.06 20.93 6.92
N LEU A 59 12.64 19.76 7.15
CA LEU A 59 12.08 18.72 8.02
C LEU A 59 12.77 18.70 9.38
N ARG A 60 12.00 18.70 10.47
CA ARG A 60 12.48 18.54 11.85
C ARG A 60 12.14 17.14 12.36
N LYS A 61 12.93 16.66 13.34
CA LYS A 61 12.66 15.38 14.00
C LYS A 61 11.32 15.48 14.74
N GLY A 62 10.46 14.47 14.57
CA GLY A 62 9.14 14.42 15.17
C GLY A 62 8.04 15.06 14.33
N ASP A 63 8.35 15.67 13.19
CA ASP A 63 7.32 16.20 12.30
C ASP A 63 6.48 15.06 11.69
N PRO A 64 5.14 15.22 11.60
CA PRO A 64 4.29 14.26 10.90
C PRO A 64 4.49 14.39 9.39
N ILE A 65 4.87 13.28 8.75
CA ILE A 65 5.25 13.24 7.32
C ILE A 65 4.39 12.31 6.47
N GLY A 66 3.47 11.58 7.09
CA GLY A 66 2.64 10.63 6.38
C GLY A 66 1.77 9.79 7.28
N LEU A 67 1.16 8.78 6.67
CA LEU A 67 0.25 7.85 7.29
C LEU A 67 0.59 6.44 6.86
N LYS A 68 0.33 5.46 7.73
CA LYS A 68 0.38 4.05 7.35
C LYS A 68 -0.72 3.24 8.03
N VAL A 69 -1.16 2.20 7.33
CA VAL A 69 -2.02 1.14 7.85
C VAL A 69 -1.29 -0.18 7.68
N THR A 70 -1.43 -1.09 8.64
CA THR A 70 -0.97 -2.47 8.48
C THR A 70 -2.15 -3.40 8.65
N LEU A 71 -2.50 -4.11 7.58
CA LEU A 71 -3.60 -5.06 7.51
C LEU A 71 -3.05 -6.48 7.68
N ARG A 72 -3.78 -7.30 8.43
CA ARG A 72 -3.51 -8.73 8.67
C ARG A 72 -4.83 -9.51 8.70
N GLY A 73 -4.74 -10.82 8.49
CA GLY A 73 -5.89 -11.72 8.55
C GLY A 73 -6.98 -11.33 7.55
N ARG A 74 -8.24 -11.33 7.99
CA ARG A 74 -9.40 -11.09 7.12
C ARG A 74 -9.33 -9.76 6.37
N ARG A 75 -9.04 -8.64 7.06
CA ARG A 75 -8.97 -7.31 6.44
C ARG A 75 -7.91 -7.21 5.33
N MET A 76 -6.82 -7.97 5.46
CA MET A 76 -5.78 -8.05 4.44
C MET A 76 -6.31 -8.72 3.17
N ASN A 77 -7.01 -9.85 3.33
CA ASN A 77 -7.57 -10.60 2.22
C ASN A 77 -8.70 -9.83 1.52
N ASP A 78 -9.57 -9.16 2.31
CA ASP A 78 -10.63 -8.31 1.77
C ASP A 78 -10.05 -7.14 0.95
N PHE A 79 -9.01 -6.49 1.48
CA PHE A 79 -8.31 -5.41 0.77
C PHE A 79 -7.64 -5.91 -0.52
N LEU A 80 -6.96 -7.06 -0.47
CA LEU A 80 -6.31 -7.64 -1.66
C LEU A 80 -7.34 -8.00 -2.74
N THR A 81 -8.44 -8.65 -2.35
CA THR A 81 -9.51 -9.01 -3.27
C THR A 81 -10.08 -7.76 -3.95
N LYS A 82 -10.39 -6.72 -3.16
CA LYS A 82 -10.84 -5.43 -3.70
C LYS A 82 -9.80 -4.80 -4.63
N LEU A 83 -8.53 -4.83 -4.23
CA LEU A 83 -7.44 -4.24 -5.01
C LEU A 83 -7.37 -4.89 -6.40
N VAL A 84 -7.36 -6.22 -6.44
CA VAL A 84 -7.24 -7.00 -7.68
C VAL A 84 -8.48 -6.88 -8.55
N SER A 85 -9.67 -7.08 -7.97
CA SER A 85 -10.90 -7.21 -8.74
C SER A 85 -11.58 -5.88 -9.09
N VAL A 86 -11.31 -4.82 -8.32
CA VAL A 86 -12.02 -3.53 -8.47
C VAL A 86 -11.07 -2.38 -8.74
N VAL A 87 -9.99 -2.25 -7.98
CA VAL A 87 -9.15 -1.05 -8.02
C VAL A 87 -8.18 -1.05 -9.19
N LEU A 88 -7.44 -2.15 -9.40
CA LEU A 88 -6.47 -2.26 -10.49
C LEU A 88 -7.11 -2.10 -11.88
N PRO A 89 -8.28 -2.70 -12.19
CA PRO A 89 -8.97 -2.48 -13.46
C PRO A 89 -9.41 -1.03 -13.70
N ARG A 90 -9.57 -0.22 -12.63
CA ARG A 90 -9.92 1.21 -12.72
C ARG A 90 -8.73 2.11 -12.98
N VAL A 91 -7.50 1.58 -12.89
CA VAL A 91 -6.29 2.35 -13.23
C VAL A 91 -6.31 2.63 -14.73
N ARG A 92 -6.10 3.90 -15.11
CA ARG A 92 -6.05 4.28 -16.53
C ARG A 92 -4.91 3.53 -17.24
N ASP A 93 -5.20 3.03 -18.44
CA ASP A 93 -4.26 2.27 -19.27
C ASP A 93 -3.66 1.04 -18.57
N PHE A 94 -4.43 0.37 -17.71
CA PHE A 94 -3.96 -0.78 -16.94
C PHE A 94 -3.59 -1.96 -17.85
N LYS A 95 -2.33 -2.40 -17.78
CA LYS A 95 -1.79 -3.56 -18.52
C LYS A 95 -1.22 -4.64 -17.60
N GLY A 96 -1.62 -4.61 -16.33
CA GLY A 96 -1.00 -5.40 -15.27
C GLY A 96 -0.01 -4.59 -14.44
N VAL A 97 0.36 -5.13 -13.29
CA VAL A 97 1.34 -4.54 -12.37
C VAL A 97 2.75 -4.99 -12.75
N SER A 98 3.73 -4.10 -12.60
CA SER A 98 5.12 -4.40 -12.94
C SER A 98 5.70 -5.45 -12.00
N PRO A 99 6.40 -6.48 -12.50
CA PRO A 99 7.10 -7.44 -11.66
C PRO A 99 8.41 -6.89 -11.06
N LEU A 100 8.81 -5.65 -11.39
CA LEU A 100 10.05 -5.06 -10.87
C LEU A 100 9.92 -4.51 -9.43
N GLY A 101 8.72 -4.56 -8.84
CA GLY A 101 8.46 -4.04 -7.50
C GLY A 101 8.94 -4.95 -6.35
N PHE A 102 9.63 -6.06 -6.64
CA PHE A 102 10.15 -6.95 -5.61
C PHE A 102 11.47 -6.46 -5.00
N ASP A 103 11.72 -6.83 -3.74
CA ASP A 103 12.85 -6.35 -2.93
C ASP A 103 14.03 -7.32 -2.81
N GLY A 104 14.06 -8.40 -3.61
CA GLY A 104 15.05 -9.49 -3.50
C GLY A 104 14.75 -10.50 -2.40
N ARG A 105 13.72 -10.29 -1.58
CA ARG A 105 13.36 -11.12 -0.43
C ARG A 105 11.90 -11.56 -0.49
N GLY A 106 11.28 -11.52 -1.67
CA GLY A 106 9.91 -11.97 -1.88
C GLY A 106 8.83 -11.01 -1.36
N ASN A 107 9.19 -9.79 -0.96
CA ASN A 107 8.20 -8.74 -0.69
C ASN A 107 7.99 -7.90 -1.94
N TYR A 108 6.76 -7.47 -2.17
CA TYR A 108 6.39 -6.72 -3.36
C TYR A 108 5.84 -5.35 -2.98
N THR A 109 6.26 -4.30 -3.67
CA THR A 109 5.71 -2.95 -3.50
C THR A 109 5.07 -2.49 -4.80
N LEU A 110 3.81 -2.08 -4.69
CA LEU A 110 3.01 -1.49 -5.75
C LEU A 110 2.75 -0.02 -5.43
N GLY A 111 3.12 0.86 -6.36
CA GLY A 111 2.72 2.27 -6.32
C GLY A 111 1.39 2.50 -7.06
N ILE A 112 0.43 3.12 -6.38
CA ILE A 112 -0.83 3.61 -6.97
C ILE A 112 -0.73 5.13 -7.04
N LYS A 113 -0.78 5.69 -8.25
CA LYS A 113 -0.55 7.12 -8.47
C LYS A 113 -1.68 8.01 -7.95
N GLU A 114 -2.90 7.49 -7.93
CA GLU A 114 -4.11 8.28 -7.65
C GLU A 114 -5.06 7.52 -6.73
N LEU A 115 -5.54 8.13 -5.65
CA LEU A 115 -6.52 7.51 -4.76
C LEU A 115 -7.92 7.37 -5.38
N LEU A 116 -8.19 8.09 -6.48
CA LEU A 116 -9.48 8.08 -7.18
C LEU A 116 -9.85 6.72 -7.79
N VAL A 117 -8.87 5.81 -7.90
CA VAL A 117 -9.15 4.44 -8.35
C VAL A 117 -9.92 3.63 -7.30
N PHE A 118 -9.93 4.08 -6.04
CA PHE A 118 -10.72 3.46 -4.98
C PHE A 118 -12.18 3.95 -5.04
N PRO A 119 -13.18 3.04 -5.08
CA PRO A 119 -14.59 3.41 -5.15
C PRO A 119 -15.09 4.19 -3.93
N GLU A 120 -14.43 4.04 -2.78
CA GLU A 120 -14.83 4.72 -1.54
C GLU A 120 -14.48 6.22 -1.54
N ILE A 121 -13.64 6.66 -2.48
CA ILE A 121 -13.15 8.03 -2.53
C ILE A 121 -14.03 8.88 -3.45
N ASP A 122 -14.61 9.93 -2.85
CA ASP A 122 -15.44 10.91 -3.55
C ASP A 122 -14.57 11.99 -4.21
N PHE A 123 -14.68 12.08 -5.54
CA PHE A 123 -13.96 13.07 -6.34
C PHE A 123 -14.24 14.51 -5.90
N ALA A 124 -15.47 14.83 -5.49
CA ALA A 124 -15.86 16.19 -5.11
C ALA A 124 -15.17 16.68 -3.83
N LYS A 125 -14.61 15.75 -3.03
CA LYS A 125 -13.94 16.04 -1.76
C LYS A 125 -12.41 16.04 -1.86
N ILE A 126 -11.86 15.83 -3.06
CA ILE A 126 -10.40 15.84 -3.26
C ILE A 126 -9.93 17.22 -3.71
N GLU A 127 -9.11 17.84 -2.88
CA GLU A 127 -8.40 19.08 -3.24
C GLU A 127 -7.17 18.83 -4.12
N LYS A 128 -6.49 17.70 -3.92
CA LYS A 128 -5.26 17.33 -4.64
C LYS A 128 -5.18 15.84 -4.90
N VAL A 129 -4.81 15.47 -6.12
CA VAL A 129 -4.52 14.08 -6.49
C VAL A 129 -3.31 13.60 -5.71
N ARG A 130 -3.48 12.48 -5.00
CA ARG A 130 -2.44 11.85 -4.19
C ARG A 130 -2.39 10.36 -4.49
N GLY A 131 -1.20 9.78 -4.38
CA GLY A 131 -0.98 8.36 -4.52
C GLY A 131 -0.80 7.67 -3.16
N LEU A 132 -0.67 6.35 -3.22
CA LEU A 132 -0.27 5.52 -2.10
C LEU A 132 0.66 4.40 -2.57
N GLU A 133 1.36 3.80 -1.63
CA GLU A 133 2.14 2.59 -1.85
C GLU A 133 1.54 1.44 -1.05
N VAL A 134 1.46 0.28 -1.69
CA VAL A 134 1.01 -0.98 -1.09
C VAL A 134 2.17 -1.95 -1.09
N THR A 135 2.66 -2.30 0.10
CA THR A 135 3.71 -3.30 0.30
C THR A 135 3.12 -4.60 0.81
N PHE A 136 3.25 -5.65 0.02
CA PHE A 136 2.91 -7.03 0.35
C PHE A 136 4.12 -7.68 1.00
N VAL A 137 3.98 -8.02 2.28
CA VAL A 137 5.02 -8.73 3.02
C VAL A 137 4.66 -10.20 3.06
N THR A 138 5.55 -11.04 2.55
CA THR A 138 5.34 -12.48 2.45
C THR A 138 6.31 -13.23 3.37
N THR A 139 6.23 -14.55 3.38
CA THR A 139 7.23 -15.44 3.97
C THR A 139 8.08 -16.15 2.90
N ALA A 140 7.98 -15.72 1.64
CA ALA A 140 8.81 -16.24 0.56
C ALA A 140 10.30 -15.94 0.82
N LYS A 141 11.18 -16.77 0.28
CA LYS A 141 12.63 -16.62 0.46
C LYS A 141 13.26 -15.73 -0.61
N ASN A 142 12.62 -15.64 -1.76
CA ASN A 142 13.11 -14.93 -2.94
C ASN A 142 11.92 -14.37 -3.74
N ASP A 143 12.24 -13.57 -4.76
CA ASP A 143 11.24 -12.86 -5.56
C ASP A 143 10.44 -13.79 -6.46
N GLU A 144 11.01 -14.90 -6.91
CA GLU A 144 10.30 -15.89 -7.72
C GLU A 144 9.18 -16.56 -6.92
N GLU A 145 9.48 -17.00 -5.70
CA GLU A 145 8.48 -17.54 -4.77
C GLU A 145 7.43 -16.48 -4.40
N GLY A 146 7.86 -15.24 -4.13
CA GLY A 146 6.96 -14.14 -3.79
C GLY A 146 6.02 -13.79 -4.94
N ARG A 147 6.54 -13.79 -6.18
CA ARG A 147 5.77 -13.56 -7.40
C ARG A 147 4.74 -14.65 -7.64
N ARG A 148 5.14 -15.91 -7.60
CA ARG A 148 4.21 -17.04 -7.75
C ARG A 148 3.09 -16.99 -6.72
N LEU A 149 3.42 -16.72 -5.46
CA LEU A 149 2.43 -16.57 -4.40
C LEU A 149 1.42 -15.45 -4.73
N LEU A 150 1.89 -14.28 -5.14
CA LEU A 150 0.99 -13.17 -5.47
C LEU A 150 0.16 -13.43 -6.73
N GLU A 151 0.72 -14.10 -7.74
CA GLU A 151 -0.02 -14.58 -8.92
C GLU A 151 -1.13 -15.58 -8.53
N GLU A 152 -0.84 -16.54 -7.66
CA GLU A 152 -1.85 -17.47 -7.12
C GLU A 152 -2.95 -16.76 -6.33
N MET A 153 -2.61 -15.65 -5.66
CA MET A 153 -3.57 -14.79 -4.97
C MET A 153 -4.31 -13.82 -5.92
N GLY A 154 -4.10 -13.93 -7.23
CA GLY A 154 -4.81 -13.20 -8.27
C GLY A 154 -4.14 -11.90 -8.72
N MET A 155 -2.93 -11.58 -8.26
CA MET A 155 -2.24 -10.36 -8.67
C MET A 155 -1.93 -10.38 -10.17
N PRO A 156 -2.43 -9.42 -10.97
CA PRO A 156 -2.29 -9.44 -12.43
C PRO A 156 -0.97 -8.81 -12.85
N PHE A 157 0.13 -9.56 -12.86
CA PHE A 157 1.41 -9.05 -13.36
C PHE A 157 1.39 -8.84 -14.88
N SER A 158 1.97 -7.74 -15.33
CA SER A 158 2.22 -7.50 -16.75
C SER A 158 3.19 -8.55 -17.30
N LYS A 159 2.86 -9.13 -18.46
CA LYS A 159 3.77 -10.01 -19.20
C LYS A 159 4.86 -9.22 -19.90
#